data_AF-A0A9D1HHS4-F1
#
_entry.id   AF-A0A9D1HHS4-F1
#
_cell.length_a   1.000
_cell.length_b   1.000
_cell.length_c   1.000
_cell.angle_alpha   90.00
_cell.angle_beta   90.00
_cell.angle_gamma   90.00
#
_symmetry.space_group_name_H-M   'P 1'
#
loop_
_entity.id
_entity.type
_entity.pdbx_description
1 polymer ?
#
loop_
_entity_poly.entity_id
_entity_poly.type
_entity_poly.pdbx_seq_one_letter_code
_entity_poly.pdbx_strand_id
1 'polypeptide(L)'
;MKAKIIKDITSYEKSAYKSQYFRKALADTDYVLCLVSAAEFLGLCNWTTEAPIYVYTKEECERNHIQIASKNGLYYTTVNQTINDLLSDDTIDEQVILEALADQYYKNHYADLDIQPRNQAVFQKFRPWAEQYYTDE
;
A
#
# COMPACT_ATOMS: atom_id res chain seq x y z
N MET A 1 -0.31 -7.87 12.35
CA MET A 1 -1.40 -8.63 11.72
C MET A 1 -0.91 -9.12 10.37
N LYS A 2 -1.26 -10.32 9.91
CA LYS A 2 -0.78 -10.85 8.63
C LYS A 2 -1.82 -10.66 7.54
N ALA A 3 -1.42 -10.10 6.40
CA ALA A 3 -2.31 -9.92 5.26
C ALA A 3 -2.71 -11.25 4.63
N LYS A 4 -3.95 -11.32 4.14
CA LYS A 4 -4.42 -12.39 3.27
C LYS A 4 -4.01 -12.07 1.84
N ILE A 5 -3.59 -13.10 1.11
CA ILE A 5 -3.24 -12.97 -0.30
C ILE A 5 -4.32 -13.69 -1.09
N ILE A 6 -5.01 -12.94 -1.95
CA ILE A 6 -6.01 -13.49 -2.87
C ILE A 6 -5.58 -13.28 -4.32
N LYS A 7 -6.18 -14.04 -5.23
CA LYS A 7 -5.84 -14.00 -6.66
C LYS A 7 -7.07 -14.36 -7.48
N ASP A 8 -7.47 -13.48 -8.39
CA ASP A 8 -8.53 -13.73 -9.37
C ASP A 8 -8.00 -13.48 -10.78
N ILE A 9 -7.49 -14.55 -11.40
CA ILE A 9 -6.92 -14.48 -12.75
C ILE A 9 -7.95 -14.03 -13.79
N THR A 10 -9.22 -14.41 -13.63
CA THR A 10 -10.26 -14.06 -14.61
C THR A 10 -10.51 -12.56 -14.60
N SER A 11 -10.59 -11.95 -13.42
CA SER A 11 -10.70 -10.50 -13.30
C SER A 11 -9.43 -9.77 -13.74
N TYR A 12 -8.25 -10.36 -13.50
CA TYR A 12 -6.96 -9.81 -13.90
C TYR A 12 -6.86 -9.68 -15.43
N GLU A 13 -7.09 -10.76 -16.18
CA GLU A 13 -6.99 -10.79 -17.64
C GLU A 13 -8.03 -9.88 -18.33
N LYS A 14 -9.19 -9.67 -17.68
CA LYS A 14 -10.27 -8.80 -18.19
C LYS A 14 -10.08 -7.33 -17.82
N SER A 15 -8.97 -6.95 -17.19
CA SER A 15 -8.75 -5.58 -16.72
C SER A 15 -7.66 -4.89 -17.52
N ALA A 16 -7.95 -3.66 -17.97
CA ALA A 16 -6.98 -2.84 -18.70
C ALA A 16 -5.94 -2.20 -17.76
N TYR A 17 -6.30 -2.00 -16.49
CA TYR A 17 -5.46 -1.35 -15.48
C TYR A 17 -5.61 -2.06 -14.13
N LYS A 18 -4.56 -2.03 -13.30
CA LYS A 18 -4.53 -2.67 -11.98
C LYS A 18 -5.65 -2.19 -11.04
N SER A 19 -5.97 -0.90 -11.06
CA SER A 19 -7.08 -0.32 -10.29
C SER A 19 -8.47 -0.80 -10.74
N GLN A 20 -8.61 -1.21 -12.01
CA GLN A 20 -9.83 -1.89 -12.48
C GLN A 20 -9.87 -3.34 -12.00
N TYR A 21 -8.72 -4.02 -12.02
CA TYR A 21 -8.59 -5.38 -11.51
C TYR A 21 -9.01 -5.46 -10.03
N PHE A 22 -8.47 -4.60 -9.16
CA PHE A 22 -8.85 -4.59 -7.75
C PHE A 22 -10.35 -4.41 -7.53
N ARG A 23 -10.97 -3.48 -8.27
CA ARG A 23 -12.42 -3.24 -8.18
C ARG A 23 -13.25 -4.45 -8.61
N LYS A 24 -12.84 -5.16 -9.66
CA LYS A 24 -13.55 -6.35 -10.13
C LYS A 24 -13.37 -7.52 -9.17
N ALA A 25 -12.14 -7.78 -8.75
CA ALA A 25 -11.80 -8.91 -7.90
C ALA A 25 -12.37 -8.77 -6.47
N LEU A 26 -12.51 -7.55 -5.97
CA LEU A 26 -13.01 -7.26 -4.62
C LEU A 26 -14.45 -6.74 -4.59
N ALA A 27 -15.17 -6.79 -5.71
CA ALA A 27 -16.56 -6.34 -5.78
C ALA A 27 -17.42 -7.11 -4.76
N ASP A 28 -18.26 -6.37 -4.01
CA ASP A 28 -19.18 -6.91 -3.01
C ASP A 28 -18.52 -7.72 -1.88
N THR A 29 -17.23 -7.48 -1.62
CA THR A 29 -16.50 -8.08 -0.50
C THR A 29 -16.31 -7.12 0.68
N ASP A 30 -15.95 -7.65 1.84
CA ASP A 30 -15.52 -6.90 3.02
C ASP A 30 -14.00 -6.72 3.08
N TYR A 31 -13.29 -6.95 1.98
CA TYR A 31 -11.85 -6.82 1.92
C TYR A 31 -11.39 -5.36 1.80
N VAL A 32 -10.25 -5.10 2.44
CA VAL A 32 -9.55 -3.81 2.47
C VAL A 32 -8.17 -4.02 1.89
N LEU A 33 -7.81 -3.28 0.83
CA LEU A 33 -6.44 -3.30 0.30
C LEU A 33 -5.43 -2.85 1.34
N CYS A 34 -4.31 -3.57 1.44
CA CYS A 34 -3.20 -3.26 2.34
C CYS A 34 -1.85 -3.51 1.67
N LEU A 35 -0.76 -3.15 2.36
CA LEU A 35 0.63 -3.37 1.91
C LEU A 35 0.81 -2.92 0.45
N VAL A 36 1.47 -3.75 -0.37
CA VAL A 36 1.79 -3.45 -1.77
C VAL A 36 0.54 -3.12 -2.58
N SER A 37 -0.57 -3.85 -2.41
CA SER A 37 -1.78 -3.58 -3.21
C SER A 37 -2.44 -2.24 -2.87
N ALA A 38 -2.36 -1.79 -1.62
CA ALA A 38 -2.78 -0.44 -1.27
C ALA A 38 -1.83 0.61 -1.85
N ALA A 39 -0.51 0.38 -1.78
CA ALA A 39 0.49 1.27 -2.35
C ALA A 39 0.30 1.46 -3.86
N GLU A 40 0.10 0.37 -4.60
CA GLU A 40 -0.22 0.38 -6.04
C GLU A 40 -1.52 1.14 -6.33
N PHE A 41 -2.57 0.93 -5.53
CA PHE A 41 -3.86 1.59 -5.73
C PHE A 41 -3.81 3.09 -5.44
N LEU A 42 -3.03 3.49 -4.42
CA LEU A 42 -2.84 4.87 -4.01
C LEU A 42 -1.86 5.63 -4.92
N GLY A 43 -1.12 4.92 -5.77
CA GLY A 43 -0.09 5.49 -6.63
C GLY A 43 1.20 5.82 -5.88
N LEU A 44 1.46 5.16 -4.74
CA LEU A 44 2.68 5.35 -3.94
C LEU A 44 3.89 4.64 -4.55
N CYS A 45 3.65 3.59 -5.34
CA CYS A 45 4.70 2.86 -6.04
C CYS A 45 4.25 2.54 -7.45
N ASN A 46 5.22 2.19 -8.29
CA ASN A 46 4.96 1.58 -9.58
C ASN A 46 4.19 0.28 -9.37
N TRP A 47 3.24 0.04 -10.28
CA TRP A 47 2.40 -1.14 -10.22
C TRP A 47 3.14 -2.34 -10.80
N THR A 48 3.06 -3.44 -10.07
CA THR A 48 3.55 -4.73 -10.52
C THR A 48 2.59 -5.34 -11.54
N THR A 49 3.14 -6.16 -12.44
CA THR A 49 2.37 -7.01 -13.35
C THR A 49 1.89 -8.31 -12.67
N GLU A 50 1.99 -8.38 -11.34
CA GLU A 50 1.61 -9.57 -10.60
C GLU A 50 0.11 -9.57 -10.26
N ALA A 51 -0.51 -10.75 -10.29
CA ALA A 51 -1.92 -10.92 -9.96
C ALA A 51 -2.28 -10.97 -8.45
N PRO A 52 -1.39 -11.28 -7.49
CA PRO A 52 -1.75 -11.29 -6.07
C PRO A 52 -2.30 -9.96 -5.57
N ILE A 53 -3.29 -10.03 -4.67
CA ILE A 53 -3.87 -8.88 -3.99
C ILE A 53 -3.72 -9.10 -2.48
N TYR A 54 -3.10 -8.15 -1.80
CA TYR A 54 -2.93 -8.13 -0.34
C TYR A 54 -4.12 -7.44 0.31
N VAL A 55 -4.82 -8.15 1.20
CA VAL A 55 -6.03 -7.67 1.85
C VAL A 55 -6.08 -8.00 3.35
N TYR A 56 -6.74 -7.11 4.09
CA TYR A 56 -7.34 -7.40 5.40
C TYR A 56 -8.86 -7.50 5.24
N THR A 57 -9.58 -8.06 6.22
CA THR A 57 -11.04 -7.88 6.31
C THR A 57 -11.37 -6.59 7.08
N LYS A 58 -12.56 -6.03 6.86
CA LYS A 58 -13.05 -4.89 7.66
C LYS A 58 -13.07 -5.18 9.16
N GLU A 59 -13.52 -6.37 9.55
CA GLU A 59 -13.52 -6.81 10.95
C GLU A 59 -12.10 -6.80 11.55
N GLU A 60 -11.12 -7.29 10.79
CA GLU A 60 -9.71 -7.25 11.17
C GLU A 60 -9.22 -5.81 11.35
N CYS A 61 -9.60 -4.91 10.44
CA CYS A 61 -9.25 -3.50 10.52
C CYS A 61 -9.87 -2.82 11.75
N GLU A 62 -11.17 -3.05 12.01
CA GLU A 62 -11.88 -2.49 13.17
C GLU A 62 -11.26 -2.94 14.49
N ARG A 63 -11.02 -4.25 14.63
CA ARG A 63 -10.43 -4.84 15.85
C ARG A 63 -9.02 -4.34 16.14
N ASN A 64 -8.24 -4.02 15.11
CA ASN A 64 -6.86 -3.57 15.24
C ASN A 64 -6.69 -2.06 15.07
N HIS A 65 -7.79 -1.31 14.98
CA HIS A 65 -7.80 0.15 14.75
C HIS A 65 -6.99 0.58 13.53
N ILE A 66 -7.04 -0.21 12.45
CA ILE A 66 -6.38 0.09 11.17
C ILE A 66 -7.14 1.22 10.49
N GLN A 67 -6.42 2.27 10.10
CA GLN A 67 -7.03 3.40 9.41
C GLN A 67 -7.33 3.03 7.95
N ILE A 68 -8.60 3.10 7.57
CA ILE A 68 -9.08 2.77 6.23
C ILE A 68 -9.85 3.93 5.59
N ALA A 69 -9.91 3.93 4.26
CA ALA A 69 -10.73 4.80 3.45
C ALA A 69 -11.45 3.99 2.37
N SER A 70 -12.37 4.62 1.65
CA SER A 70 -13.07 3.98 0.54
C SER A 70 -13.22 4.92 -0.66
N LYS A 71 -13.17 4.33 -1.85
CA LYS A 71 -13.34 5.03 -3.13
C LYS A 71 -13.88 4.07 -4.17
N ASN A 72 -14.96 4.45 -4.86
CA ASN A 72 -15.58 3.66 -5.92
C ASN A 72 -15.92 2.21 -5.51
N GLY A 73 -16.44 2.02 -4.29
CA GLY A 73 -16.80 0.70 -3.76
C GLY A 73 -15.64 -0.15 -3.24
N LEU A 74 -14.40 0.34 -3.33
CA LEU A 74 -13.20 -0.35 -2.84
C LEU A 74 -12.78 0.24 -1.49
N TYR A 75 -12.40 -0.62 -0.55
CA TYR A 75 -11.79 -0.22 0.71
C TYR A 75 -10.27 -0.41 0.65
N TYR A 76 -9.54 0.50 1.27
CA TYR A 76 -8.08 0.49 1.30
C TYR A 76 -7.56 1.15 2.57
N THR A 77 -6.36 0.76 3.01
CA THR A 77 -5.64 1.43 4.10
C THR A 77 -5.25 2.86 3.69
N THR A 78 -5.28 3.82 4.62
CA THR A 78 -4.86 5.20 4.31
C THR A 78 -3.39 5.28 3.91
N VAL A 79 -2.90 6.40 3.37
CA VAL A 79 -1.48 6.58 3.05
C VAL A 79 -0.59 6.32 4.28
N ASN A 80 -0.93 6.95 5.40
CA ASN A 80 -0.22 6.77 6.68
C ASN A 80 -0.22 5.30 7.13
N GLN A 81 -1.37 4.63 7.05
CA GLN A 81 -1.47 3.24 7.42
C GLN A 81 -0.68 2.33 6.48
N THR A 82 -0.82 2.53 5.17
CA THR A 82 -0.09 1.76 4.14
C THR A 82 1.40 1.84 4.35
N ILE A 83 1.95 3.04 4.54
CA ILE A 83 3.39 3.21 4.76
C ILE A 83 3.84 2.55 6.06
N ASN A 84 3.06 2.67 7.14
CA ASN A 84 3.36 1.98 8.39
C ASN A 84 3.28 0.46 8.26
N ASP A 85 2.35 -0.06 7.45
CA ASP A 85 2.24 -1.49 7.18
C ASP A 85 3.48 -1.98 6.43
N LEU A 86 3.87 -1.27 5.36
CA LEU A 86 5.08 -1.58 4.56
C LEU A 86 6.36 -1.55 5.42
N LEU A 87 6.54 -0.53 6.26
CA LEU A 87 7.72 -0.41 7.13
C LEU A 87 7.77 -1.49 8.24
N SER A 88 6.63 -2.10 8.57
CA SER A 88 6.53 -3.09 9.65
C SER A 88 6.71 -4.54 9.19
N ASP A 89 6.71 -4.77 7.88
CA ASP A 89 6.80 -6.10 7.27
C ASP A 89 8.16 -6.26 6.59
N ASP A 90 9.00 -7.13 7.18
CA ASP A 90 10.37 -7.41 6.73
C ASP A 90 10.44 -8.28 5.48
N THR A 91 9.29 -8.72 4.95
CA THR A 91 9.20 -9.53 3.73
C THR A 91 8.84 -8.72 2.49
N ILE A 92 8.51 -7.44 2.67
CA ILE A 92 8.16 -6.53 1.58
C ILE A 92 9.40 -6.14 0.80
N ASP A 93 9.24 -6.03 -0.53
CA ASP A 93 10.28 -5.52 -1.42
C ASP A 93 10.68 -4.09 -0.99
N GLU A 94 11.97 -3.91 -0.69
CA GLU A 94 12.54 -2.62 -0.29
C GLU A 94 12.28 -1.53 -1.33
N GLN A 95 12.15 -1.88 -2.62
CA GLN A 95 11.81 -0.95 -3.69
C GLN A 95 10.45 -0.30 -3.50
N VAL A 96 9.44 -1.05 -3.04
CA VAL A 96 8.09 -0.52 -2.79
C VAL A 96 8.11 0.48 -1.64
N ILE A 97 8.91 0.20 -0.60
CA ILE A 97 9.11 1.12 0.53
C ILE A 97 9.78 2.41 0.05
N LEU A 98 10.84 2.26 -0.76
CA LEU A 98 11.61 3.38 -1.29
C LEU A 98 10.74 4.33 -2.12
N GLU A 99 9.99 3.79 -3.09
CA GLU A 99 9.09 4.57 -3.96
C GLU A 99 7.98 5.26 -3.15
N ALA A 100 7.36 4.54 -2.21
CA ALA A 100 6.29 5.09 -1.37
C ALA A 100 6.78 6.27 -0.52
N LEU A 101 7.99 6.17 0.05
CA LEU A 101 8.59 7.28 0.78
C LEU A 101 9.06 8.41 -0.14
N ALA A 102 9.56 8.10 -1.34
CA ALA A 102 9.97 9.12 -2.30
C ALA A 102 8.77 9.97 -2.76
N ASP A 103 7.62 9.34 -3.02
CA ASP A 103 6.37 10.03 -3.34
C ASP A 103 5.95 11.00 -2.21
N GLN A 104 5.97 10.55 -0.95
CA GLN A 104 5.63 11.42 0.19
C GLN A 104 6.64 12.55 0.41
N TYR A 105 7.92 12.32 0.12
CA TYR A 105 8.93 13.39 0.16
C TYR A 105 8.65 14.45 -0.92
N TYR A 106 8.42 14.01 -2.16
CA TYR A 106 8.16 14.91 -3.29
C TYR A 106 6.87 15.71 -3.09
N LYS A 107 5.85 15.08 -2.51
CA LYS A 107 4.55 15.71 -2.27
C LYS A 107 4.63 16.89 -1.31
N ASN A 108 5.29 16.73 -0.15
CA ASN A 108 5.35 17.79 0.88
C ASN A 108 6.44 17.56 1.94
N HIS A 109 7.57 16.94 1.59
CA HIS A 109 8.66 16.66 2.51
C HIS A 109 8.20 15.92 3.78
N TYR A 110 7.31 14.93 3.62
CA TYR A 110 6.75 14.13 4.71
C TYR A 110 5.86 14.89 5.72
N ALA A 111 5.44 16.13 5.43
CA ALA A 111 4.74 16.97 6.41
C ALA A 111 3.45 16.33 6.96
N ASP A 112 2.76 15.52 6.15
CA ASP A 112 1.51 14.84 6.54
C ASP A 112 1.72 13.37 6.96
N LEU A 113 2.98 12.90 6.96
CA LEU A 113 3.32 11.52 7.24
C LEU A 113 3.51 11.29 8.74
N ASP A 114 2.66 10.46 9.33
CA ASP A 114 2.70 10.03 10.73
C ASP A 114 3.27 8.61 10.82
N ILE A 115 4.56 8.51 11.12
CA ILE A 115 5.26 7.24 11.30
C ILE A 115 5.13 6.78 12.75
N GLN A 116 4.58 5.58 12.93
CA GLN A 116 4.37 4.99 14.25
C GLN A 116 5.73 4.74 14.94
N PRO A 117 5.82 4.88 16.28
CA PRO A 117 7.08 4.78 17.01
C PRO A 117 7.90 3.53 16.71
N ARG A 118 7.25 2.37 16.54
CA ARG A 118 7.90 1.10 16.22
C ARG A 118 8.56 1.06 14.83
N ASN A 119 8.09 1.88 13.91
CA ASN A 119 8.55 1.95 12.51
C ASN A 119 9.59 3.06 12.29
N GLN A 120 9.85 3.89 13.30
CA GLN A 120 10.77 5.02 13.19
C GLN A 120 12.18 4.60 12.77
N ALA A 121 12.70 3.50 13.34
CA ALA A 121 14.04 3.00 12.98
C ALA A 121 14.13 2.60 11.50
N VAL A 122 13.11 1.91 10.99
CA VAL A 122 13.06 1.47 9.59
C VAL A 122 12.86 2.68 8.67
N PHE A 123 12.00 3.63 9.03
CA PHE A 123 11.84 4.89 8.30
C PHE A 123 13.16 5.64 8.17
N GLN A 124 13.91 5.84 9.26
CA GLN A 124 15.20 6.54 9.20
C GLN A 124 16.26 5.79 8.38
N LYS A 125 16.17 4.46 8.28
CA LYS A 125 17.04 3.66 7.39
C LYS A 125 16.76 4.00 5.92
N PHE A 126 15.49 4.01 5.49
CA PHE A 126 15.12 4.19 4.08
C PHE A 126 15.05 5.66 3.64
N ARG A 127 14.76 6.58 4.56
CA ARG A 127 14.54 8.00 4.28
C ARG A 127 15.65 8.65 3.43
N PRO A 128 16.96 8.51 3.75
CA PRO A 128 18.00 9.14 2.93
C PRO A 128 17.99 8.68 1.47
N TRP A 129 17.68 7.41 1.23
CA TRP A 129 17.59 6.86 -0.12
C TRP A 129 16.34 7.35 -0.83
N ALA A 130 15.20 7.44 -0.13
CA ALA A 130 13.95 7.94 -0.69
C ALA A 130 14.04 9.42 -1.09
N GLU A 131 14.74 10.24 -0.31
CA GLU A 131 14.99 11.65 -0.63
C GLU A 131 15.86 11.84 -1.88
N GLN A 132 16.71 10.86 -2.20
CA GLN A 132 17.62 10.87 -3.36
C GLN A 132 17.00 10.27 -4.63
N TYR A 133 15.89 9.53 -4.49
CA TYR A 133 15.34 8.67 -5.54
C TYR A 133 14.99 9.41 -6.85
N TYR A 134 14.59 10.69 -6.79
CA TYR A 134 14.25 11.50 -7.98
C TYR A 134 15.31 12.53 -8.38
N THR A 135 16.36 12.73 -7.58
CA THR A 135 17.46 13.65 -7.95
C THR A 135 18.45 13.03 -8.92
N ASP A 136 18.37 11.72 -9.12
CA ASP A 136 19.27 10.93 -9.97
C ASP A 136 18.63 10.45 -11.30
N GLU A 137 17.42 10.93 -11.64
CA GLU A 137 16.77 10.72 -12.97
C GLU A 137 16.93 11.91 -13.93
#